data_AF-A7Z497-F1
#
_entry.id   AF-A7Z497-F1
#
_cell.length_a   1.000
_cell.length_b   1.000
_cell.length_c   1.000
_cell.angle_alpha   90.00
_cell.angle_beta   90.00
_cell.angle_gamma   90.00
#
_symmetry.space_group_name_H-M   'P 1'
#
loop_
_entity.id
_entity.type
_entity.pdbx_description
1 polymer ?
#
loop_
_entity_poly.entity_id
_entity_poly.type
_entity_poly.pdbx_seq_one_letter_code
_entity_poly.pdbx_strand_id
1 'polypeptide(L)'
;MTCRLVRDLLPLYIEGDCETETERFISRHLESCGKCGSLYHMMKEPLDLGSPEMKAPACYAEEERRFKERYYGKLLIKAACMFGAVFFIMLVLKLLI
;
A
#
# COMPACT_ATOMS: atom_id res chain seq x y z
N MET A 1 27.62 -16.20 -22.94
CA MET A 1 26.39 -15.73 -23.63
C MET A 1 25.11 -16.06 -22.84
N THR A 2 25.16 -17.06 -21.95
CA THR A 2 24.04 -17.50 -21.10
C THR A 2 23.64 -16.54 -19.96
N CYS A 3 24.48 -15.55 -19.63
CA CYS A 3 24.22 -14.61 -18.53
C CYS A 3 23.03 -13.66 -18.76
N ARG A 4 22.56 -13.44 -19.99
CA ARG A 4 21.34 -12.63 -20.22
C ARG A 4 20.12 -13.42 -19.78
N LEU A 5 19.99 -14.64 -20.31
CA LEU A 5 18.94 -15.58 -19.94
C LEU A 5 18.86 -15.81 -18.43
N VAL A 6 20.01 -16.06 -17.77
CA VAL A 6 20.02 -16.28 -16.32
C VAL A 6 19.56 -15.05 -15.54
N ARG A 7 19.87 -13.83 -16.00
CA ARG A 7 19.40 -12.60 -15.34
C ARG A 7 17.90 -12.38 -15.53
N ASP A 8 17.37 -12.72 -16.70
CA ASP A 8 15.94 -12.59 -16.99
C ASP A 8 15.11 -13.59 -16.18
N LEU A 9 15.63 -14.79 -15.93
CA LEU A 9 14.98 -15.85 -15.14
C LEU A 9 15.29 -15.78 -13.63
N LEU A 10 16.20 -14.90 -13.21
CA LEU A 10 16.65 -14.82 -11.82
C LEU A 10 15.53 -14.50 -10.83
N PRO A 11 14.56 -13.60 -11.13
CA PRO A 11 13.43 -13.35 -10.25
C PRO A 11 12.60 -14.62 -9.99
N LEU A 12 12.26 -15.33 -11.06
CA LEU A 12 11.50 -16.59 -10.99
C LEU A 12 12.27 -17.67 -10.20
N TYR A 13 13.61 -17.70 -10.34
CA TYR A 13 14.46 -18.61 -9.57
C TYR A 13 14.46 -18.28 -8.07
N ILE A 14 14.44 -16.99 -7.70
CA ILE A 14 14.37 -16.55 -6.30
C ILE A 14 12.99 -16.90 -5.69
N GLU A 15 11.93 -16.77 -6.49
CA GLU A 15 10.55 -17.10 -6.10
C GLU A 15 10.28 -18.61 -6.04
N GLY A 16 11.16 -19.43 -6.63
CA GLY A 16 11.00 -20.89 -6.68
C GLY A 16 10.09 -21.39 -7.81
N ASP A 17 9.76 -20.53 -8.77
CA ASP A 17 8.83 -20.79 -9.87
C ASP A 17 9.53 -21.31 -11.14
N CYS A 18 10.70 -21.93 -10.99
CA CYS A 18 11.44 -22.55 -12.09
C CYS A 18 11.22 -24.08 -12.12
N GLU A 19 11.12 -24.65 -13.32
CA GLU A 19 11.20 -26.11 -13.48
C GLU A 19 12.58 -26.65 -13.06
N THR A 20 12.61 -27.90 -12.59
CA THR A 20 13.83 -28.52 -12.01
C THR A 20 15.06 -28.51 -12.92
N GLU A 21 14.87 -28.60 -14.25
CA GLU A 21 15.97 -28.53 -15.22
C GLU A 21 16.57 -27.12 -15.27
N THR A 22 15.70 -26.11 -15.35
CA THR A 22 16.05 -24.69 -15.36
C THR A 22 16.71 -24.27 -14.04
N GLU A 23 16.19 -24.76 -12.91
CA GLU A 23 16.74 -24.51 -11.58
C GLU A 23 18.19 -25.01 -11.45
N ARG A 24 18.45 -26.25 -11.89
CA ARG A 24 19.81 -26.85 -11.89
C ARG A 24 20.77 -26.09 -12.80
N PHE A 25 20.28 -25.63 -13.96
CA PHE A 25 21.08 -24.84 -14.88
C PHE A 25 21.47 -23.49 -14.28
N ILE A 26 20.52 -22.77 -13.67
CA ILE A 26 20.75 -21.49 -13.03
C ILE A 26 21.70 -21.63 -11.83
N SER A 27 21.49 -22.62 -10.96
CA SER A 27 22.36 -22.90 -9.81
C SER A 27 23.82 -23.11 -10.22
N ARG A 28 24.08 -23.97 -11.21
CA ARG A 28 25.44 -24.19 -11.75
C ARG A 28 26.04 -22.92 -12.38
N HIS A 29 25.21 -22.07 -12.97
CA HIS A 29 25.67 -20.80 -13.53
C HIS A 29 26.03 -19.79 -12.43
N LEU A 30 25.29 -19.73 -11.32
CA LEU A 30 25.60 -18.86 -10.19
C LEU A 30 26.92 -19.24 -9.52
N GLU A 31 27.24 -20.54 -9.44
CA GLU A 31 28.54 -21.02 -8.93
C GLU A 31 29.73 -20.62 -9.82
N SER A 32 29.53 -20.60 -11.14
CA SER A 32 30.61 -20.33 -12.11
C SER A 32 30.73 -18.86 -12.52
N CYS A 33 29.69 -18.05 -12.32
CA CYS A 33 29.64 -16.65 -12.75
C CYS A 33 29.43 -15.68 -11.59
N GLY A 34 30.52 -15.04 -11.15
CA GLY A 34 30.48 -14.06 -10.06
C GLY A 34 29.56 -12.85 -10.31
N LYS A 35 29.37 -12.44 -11.57
CA LYS A 35 28.46 -11.32 -11.93
C LYS A 35 26.98 -11.67 -11.70
N CYS A 36 26.60 -12.90 -12.02
CA CYS A 36 25.23 -13.38 -11.80
C CYS A 36 25.01 -13.69 -10.31
N GLY A 37 26.03 -14.25 -9.63
CA GLY A 37 26.00 -14.45 -8.18
C GLY A 37 25.82 -13.16 -7.39
N SER A 38 26.56 -12.09 -7.73
CA SER A 38 26.37 -10.80 -7.06
C SER A 38 24.98 -10.22 -7.27
N LEU A 39 24.41 -10.38 -8.47
CA LEU A 39 23.05 -9.91 -8.76
C LEU A 39 22.01 -10.72 -7.97
N TYR A 40 22.20 -12.04 -7.87
CA TYR A 40 21.35 -12.91 -7.07
C TYR A 40 21.33 -12.49 -5.60
N HIS A 41 22.50 -12.22 -5.01
CA HIS A 41 22.58 -11.76 -3.62
C HIS A 41 21.88 -10.41 -3.42
N MET A 42 22.11 -9.44 -4.32
CA MET A 42 21.43 -8.13 -4.26
C MET A 42 19.91 -8.26 -4.34
N MET A 43 19.38 -9.18 -5.14
CA MET A 43 17.94 -9.40 -5.31
C MET A 43 17.32 -10.26 -4.21
N LYS A 44 18.09 -11.20 -3.65
CA LYS A 44 17.64 -12.08 -2.56
C LYS A 44 17.63 -11.37 -1.22
N GLU A 45 18.49 -10.37 -1.04
CA GLU A 45 18.53 -9.60 0.19
C GLU A 45 17.13 -9.02 0.43
N PRO A 46 16.47 -9.40 1.54
CA PRO A 46 15.14 -8.88 1.83
C PRO A 46 15.30 -7.37 1.90
N LEU A 47 14.52 -6.66 1.09
CA LEU A 47 14.41 -5.23 1.22
C LEU A 47 14.05 -4.97 2.68
N ASP A 48 14.95 -4.31 3.40
CA ASP A 48 14.74 -3.86 4.76
C ASP A 48 13.73 -2.69 4.70
N LEU A 49 12.50 -3.00 4.27
CA LEU A 49 11.31 -2.19 4.51
C LEU A 49 11.09 -2.31 6.01
N GLY A 50 11.88 -1.55 6.75
CA GLY A 50 12.05 -1.70 8.19
C GLY A 50 10.70 -1.83 8.87
N SER A 51 10.47 -3.00 9.48
CA SER A 51 9.37 -3.36 10.37
C SER A 51 7.93 -2.99 9.92
N PRO A 52 6.94 -3.88 10.09
CA PRO A 52 5.52 -3.51 9.99
C PRO A 52 5.10 -2.44 11.03
N GLU A 53 5.98 -2.00 11.92
CA GLU A 53 5.78 -0.87 12.84
C GLU A 53 6.18 0.50 12.25
N MET A 54 6.20 0.67 10.93
CA MET A 54 6.26 2.00 10.33
C MET A 54 4.92 2.72 10.57
N LYS A 55 4.71 3.20 11.80
CA LYS A 55 3.65 4.16 12.12
C LYS A 55 3.73 5.27 11.09
N ALA A 56 2.63 5.52 10.38
CA ALA A 56 2.54 6.61 9.44
C ALA A 56 3.10 7.88 10.12
N PRO A 57 4.00 8.63 9.45
CA PRO A 57 4.59 9.83 10.04
C PRO A 57 3.49 10.72 10.62
N ALA A 58 3.73 11.34 11.80
CA ALA A 58 2.73 12.13 12.52
C ALA A 58 1.98 13.15 11.62
N CYS A 59 2.67 13.67 10.59
CA CYS A 59 2.13 14.53 9.54
C CYS A 59 0.88 13.94 8.85
N TYR A 60 0.88 12.65 8.50
CA TYR A 60 -0.26 12.00 7.85
C TYR A 60 -1.47 11.89 8.78
N ALA A 61 -1.24 11.61 10.07
CA ALA A 61 -2.31 11.54 11.06
C ALA A 61 -2.96 12.92 11.30
N GLU A 62 -2.20 14.00 11.26
CA GLU A 62 -2.71 15.37 11.35
C GLU A 62 -3.55 15.75 10.13
N GLU A 63 -3.10 15.40 8.92
CA GLU A 63 -3.84 15.64 7.68
C GLU A 63 -5.18 14.88 7.66
N GLU A 64 -5.19 13.61 8.08
CA GLU A 64 -6.42 12.82 8.21
C GLU A 64 -7.43 13.45 9.17
N ARG A 65 -6.97 13.94 10.34
CA ARG A 65 -7.85 14.63 11.31
C ARG A 65 -8.45 15.89 10.71
N ARG A 66 -7.61 16.71 10.07
CA ARG A 66 -8.04 17.96 9.41
C ARG A 66 -9.05 17.70 8.29
N PHE A 67 -8.87 16.62 7.53
CA PHE A 67 -9.82 16.20 6.50
C PHE A 67 -11.15 15.77 7.10
N LYS A 68 -11.12 14.90 8.13
CA LYS A 68 -12.32 14.41 8.81
C LYS A 68 -13.12 15.55 9.45
N GLU A 69 -12.47 16.48 10.13
CA GLU A 69 -13.13 17.66 10.73
C GLU A 69 -13.82 18.53 9.67
N ARG A 70 -13.16 18.79 8.54
CA ARG A 70 -13.75 19.58 7.44
C ARG A 70 -14.92 18.87 6.76
N TYR A 71 -14.81 17.56 6.56
CA TYR A 71 -15.82 16.77 5.86
C TYR A 71 -17.04 16.52 6.76
N TYR A 72 -16.84 15.89 7.92
CA TYR A 72 -17.92 15.57 8.86
C TYR A 72 -18.49 16.82 9.54
N GLY A 73 -17.67 17.85 9.80
CA GLY A 73 -18.18 19.11 10.35
C GLY A 73 -19.21 19.78 9.44
N LYS A 74 -18.92 19.88 8.13
CA LYS A 74 -19.88 20.42 7.15
C LYS A 74 -21.14 19.55 7.02
N LEU A 75 -20.98 18.23 7.11
CA LEU A 75 -22.10 17.29 7.06
C LEU A 75 -23.04 17.46 8.26
N LEU A 76 -22.48 17.54 9.48
CA LEU A 76 -23.24 17.71 10.71
C LEU A 76 -23.95 19.07 10.76
N ILE A 77 -23.29 20.14 10.33
CA ILE A 77 -23.92 21.48 10.26
C ILE A 77 -25.12 21.45 9.31
N LYS A 78 -24.97 20.88 8.11
CA LYS A 78 -26.07 20.76 7.14
C LYS A 78 -27.23 19.93 7.70
N ALA A 79 -26.94 18.81 8.35
CA ALA A 79 -27.96 17.99 9.00
C ALA A 79 -28.69 18.77 10.09
N ALA A 80 -27.97 19.43 10.99
CA ALA A 80 -28.54 20.25 12.05
C ALA A 80 -29.42 21.39 11.51
N CYS A 81 -28.99 22.08 10.44
CA CYS A 81 -29.79 23.11 9.78
C CYS A 81 -31.09 22.53 9.18
N MET A 82 -31.01 21.39 8.49
CA MET A 82 -32.18 20.72 7.92
C MET A 82 -33.18 20.30 9.00
N PHE A 83 -32.71 19.65 10.07
CA PHE A 83 -33.55 19.25 11.20
C PHE A 83 -34.17 20.47 11.90
N GLY A 84 -33.37 21.51 12.14
CA GLY A 84 -33.83 22.76 12.74
C GLY A 84 -34.92 23.45 11.90
N ALA A 85 -34.76 23.51 10.59
CA ALA A 85 -35.75 24.08 9.69
C ALA A 85 -37.07 23.31 9.72
N VAL A 86 -37.02 21.96 9.63
CA VAL A 86 -38.22 21.12 9.71
C VAL A 86 -38.92 21.26 11.06
N PHE A 87 -38.17 21.26 12.16
CA PHE A 87 -38.71 21.45 13.49
C PHE A 87 -39.36 22.83 13.66
N PHE A 88 -38.70 23.88 13.17
CA PHE A 88 -39.25 25.24 13.19
C PHE A 88 -40.56 25.34 12.39
N ILE A 89 -40.61 24.75 11.19
CA ILE A 89 -41.83 24.68 10.37
C ILE A 89 -42.95 23.96 11.15
N MET A 90 -42.65 22.83 11.79
CA MET A 90 -43.60 22.08 12.62
C MET A 90 -44.16 22.95 13.77
N LEU A 91 -43.31 23.72 14.46
CA LEU A 91 -43.74 24.61 15.53
C LEU A 91 -44.64 25.74 15.03
N VAL A 92 -44.30 26.35 13.89
CA VAL A 92 -45.13 27.41 13.29
C VAL A 92 -46.50 26.88 12.89
N LEU A 93 -46.56 25.69 12.29
CA LEU A 93 -47.84 25.03 11.95
C LEU A 93 -48.68 24.75 13.20
N LYS A 94 -48.04 24.29 14.29
CA LYS A 94 -48.72 24.08 15.57
C LYS A 94 -49.24 25.39 16.20
N LEU A 95 -48.56 26.51 15.99
CA LEU A 95 -48.97 27.81 16.54
C LEU A 95 -50.07 28.50 15.70
N LEU A 96 -50.18 28.16 14.41
CA LEU A 96 -51.19 28.68 13.50
C LEU A 96 -52.52 27.91 13.51
N ILE A 97 -52.50 26.66 13.97
CA ILE A 97 -53.67 25.77 14.16
C ILE A 97 -54.12 25.83 15.62
#